data_AF-A0A9P6KR09-F1
#
_entry.id   AF-A0A9P6KR09-F1
#
_cell.length_a   1.000
_cell.length_b   1.000
_cell.length_c   1.000
_cell.angle_alpha   90.00
_cell.angle_beta   90.00
_cell.angle_gamma   90.00
#
_symmetry.space_group_name_H-M   'P 1'
#
loop_
_entity.id
_entity.type
_entity.pdbx_description
1 polymer ?
#
loop_
_entity_poly.entity_id
_entity_poly.type
_entity_poly.pdbx_seq_one_letter_code
_entity_poly.pdbx_strand_id
1 'polypeptide(L)'
;MSSSSEHLENVVLSIDGSNQYAHFKKVLDKLRTDPLSITPEDARRLSEQVEVTDRRSASIVSAVESLALASQDLQQLDARADQPHMVNEPHHTQHVLVNDLKAAVDSNPSFVTPDLLKATQEIVSRMQRAIGGPHAIQPELEPELQKELARIKPKIEEGTVTKTEADYLHSLEARAHGHTEKGGLTAKAQSIAAKRERALSLSDSTNESIQAYADRFSASNRQIPSTPAPVIVAKEATTHILAENKQVPHHTRNSSAVEAH
;
A
#
# COMPACT_ATOMS: atom_id res chain seq x y z
N MET A 1 33.70 7.00 -95.71
CA MET A 1 33.31 8.39 -95.41
C MET A 1 32.26 8.30 -94.33
N SER A 2 32.71 8.13 -93.08
CA SER A 2 32.88 9.20 -92.08
C SER A 2 31.52 9.53 -91.45
N SER A 3 31.18 8.90 -90.33
CA SER A 3 31.54 9.35 -88.96
C SER A 3 30.89 10.69 -88.62
N SER A 4 29.78 10.65 -87.87
CA SER A 4 29.32 11.70 -86.94
C SER A 4 28.05 11.23 -86.24
N SER A 5 28.19 10.23 -85.38
CA SER A 5 27.31 10.02 -84.24
C SER A 5 28.23 9.95 -83.03
N GLU A 6 27.77 10.39 -81.87
CA GLU A 6 28.54 10.58 -80.61
C GLU A 6 29.16 11.97 -80.43
N HIS A 7 28.34 12.92 -79.99
CA HIS A 7 28.74 13.86 -78.95
C HIS A 7 27.51 14.52 -78.34
N LEU A 8 27.51 14.63 -77.00
CA LEU A 8 26.62 15.39 -76.11
C LEU A 8 25.53 14.64 -75.32
N GLU A 9 25.87 13.49 -74.73
CA GLU A 9 25.24 13.04 -73.48
C GLU A 9 26.30 12.46 -72.55
N ASN A 10 27.16 13.31 -71.96
CA ASN A 10 28.06 12.82 -70.91
C ASN A 10 28.67 13.93 -70.02
N VAL A 11 27.85 14.85 -69.49
CA VAL A 11 28.31 15.76 -68.41
C VAL A 11 27.16 16.16 -67.49
N VAL A 12 26.58 15.23 -66.72
CA VAL A 12 25.73 15.59 -65.55
C VAL A 12 25.97 14.70 -64.31
N LEU A 13 26.73 13.60 -64.39
CA LEU A 13 26.80 12.62 -63.29
C LEU A 13 28.02 12.69 -62.34
N SER A 14 28.73 13.83 -62.22
CA SER A 14 29.97 13.85 -61.42
C SER A 14 30.06 14.89 -60.30
N ILE A 15 28.97 15.61 -59.98
CA ILE A 15 28.99 16.63 -58.90
C ILE A 15 28.40 16.09 -57.58
N ASP A 16 27.63 15.01 -57.60
CA ASP A 16 26.83 14.59 -56.43
C ASP A 16 27.58 13.68 -55.43
N GLY A 17 28.61 12.95 -55.88
CA GLY A 17 29.36 12.02 -55.04
C GLY A 17 30.14 12.68 -53.89
N SER A 18 30.60 13.91 -54.07
CA SER A 18 31.37 14.66 -53.07
C SER A 18 30.53 15.04 -51.85
N ASN A 19 29.28 15.46 -52.09
CA ASN A 19 28.34 15.84 -51.04
C ASN A 19 27.81 14.61 -50.28
N GLN A 20 27.62 13.50 -51.00
CA GLN A 20 27.20 12.23 -50.42
C GLN A 20 28.26 11.68 -49.46
N TYR A 21 29.53 11.65 -49.87
CA TYR A 21 30.62 11.19 -49.02
C TYR A 21 30.80 12.06 -47.75
N ALA A 22 30.62 13.37 -47.88
CA ALA A 22 30.68 14.28 -46.73
C ALA A 22 29.58 13.98 -45.70
N HIS A 23 28.36 13.66 -46.16
CA HIS A 23 27.25 13.29 -45.29
C HIS A 23 27.50 11.94 -44.60
N PHE A 24 27.92 10.92 -45.35
CA PHE A 24 28.27 9.61 -44.79
C PHE A 24 29.31 9.72 -43.67
N LYS A 25 30.38 10.48 -43.91
CA LYS A 25 31.43 10.71 -42.91
C LYS A 25 30.89 11.42 -41.67
N LYS A 26 30.00 12.39 -41.84
CA LYS A 26 29.33 13.10 -40.73
C LYS A 26 28.50 12.15 -39.87
N VAL A 27 27.77 11.22 -40.47
CA VAL A 27 26.97 10.21 -39.72
C VAL A 27 27.89 9.26 -38.95
N LEU A 28 29.01 8.82 -39.55
CA LEU A 28 29.99 7.99 -38.84
C LEU A 28 30.67 8.73 -37.68
N ASP A 29 30.99 10.01 -37.85
CA ASP A 29 31.56 10.83 -36.80
C ASP A 29 30.56 10.99 -35.64
N LYS A 30 29.28 11.28 -35.94
CA LYS A 30 28.20 11.29 -34.94
C LYS A 30 28.09 9.95 -34.19
N LEU A 31 28.07 8.83 -34.92
CA LEU A 31 27.98 7.49 -34.31
C LEU A 31 29.15 7.20 -33.35
N ARG A 32 30.32 7.79 -33.60
CA ARG A 32 31.50 7.67 -32.73
C ARG A 32 31.48 8.60 -31.53
N THR A 33 31.02 9.84 -31.71
CA THR A 33 31.09 10.87 -30.65
C THR A 33 29.84 10.91 -29.78
N ASP A 34 28.67 10.86 -30.40
CA ASP A 34 27.37 10.93 -29.73
C ASP A 34 26.30 10.20 -30.57
N PRO A 35 26.09 8.90 -30.32
CA PRO A 35 25.14 8.09 -31.08
C PRO A 35 23.68 8.56 -30.92
N LEU A 36 23.34 9.29 -29.85
CA LEU A 36 21.99 9.80 -29.63
C LEU A 36 21.69 11.06 -30.46
N SER A 37 22.72 11.71 -31.02
CA SER A 37 22.57 12.84 -31.94
C SER A 37 22.13 12.46 -33.37
N ILE A 38 22.04 11.15 -33.65
CA ILE A 38 21.62 10.63 -34.95
C ILE A 38 20.11 10.81 -35.10
N THR A 39 19.70 11.46 -36.17
CA THR A 39 18.29 11.71 -36.51
C THR A 39 17.77 10.71 -37.54
N PRO A 40 16.44 10.51 -37.65
CA PRO A 40 15.85 9.67 -38.71
C PRO A 40 16.25 10.12 -40.13
N GLU A 41 16.45 11.43 -40.34
CA GLU A 41 16.92 11.99 -41.61
C GLU A 41 18.37 11.58 -41.91
N ASP A 42 19.25 11.51 -40.89
CA ASP A 42 20.62 11.02 -41.06
C ASP A 42 20.62 9.54 -41.50
N ALA A 43 19.74 8.71 -40.91
CA ALA A 43 19.61 7.29 -41.24
C ALA A 43 19.02 7.06 -42.64
N ARG A 44 18.03 7.87 -43.04
CA ARG A 44 17.46 7.84 -44.39
C ARG A 44 18.48 8.21 -45.46
N ARG A 45 19.28 9.25 -45.24
CA ARG A 45 20.35 9.64 -46.19
C ARG A 45 21.46 8.59 -46.25
N LEU A 46 21.71 7.87 -45.16
CA LEU A 46 22.65 6.76 -45.12
C LEU A 46 22.16 5.58 -45.98
N SER A 47 20.87 5.24 -45.91
CA SER A 47 20.29 4.15 -46.70
C SER A 47 20.22 4.46 -48.20
N GLU A 48 20.04 5.73 -48.56
CA GLU A 48 20.06 6.19 -49.96
C GLU A 48 21.47 6.16 -50.59
N GLN A 49 22.53 6.27 -49.78
CA GLN A 49 23.93 6.35 -50.25
C GLN A 49 24.68 5.02 -50.23
N VAL A 50 24.29 4.10 -49.34
CA VAL A 50 24.92 2.79 -49.24
C VAL A 50 24.14 1.83 -50.11
N GLU A 51 24.68 1.52 -51.28
CA GLU A 51 24.15 0.43 -52.09
C GLU A 51 24.33 -0.87 -51.29
N VAL A 52 23.21 -1.43 -50.82
CA VAL A 52 23.16 -2.59 -49.94
C VAL A 52 23.51 -3.84 -50.74
N THR A 53 24.80 -3.99 -51.04
CA THR A 53 25.36 -5.09 -51.84
C THR A 53 25.70 -6.29 -50.98
N ASP A 54 25.94 -6.08 -49.69
CA ASP A 54 26.38 -7.10 -48.75
C ASP A 54 25.52 -7.13 -47.48
N ARG A 55 25.43 -8.32 -46.86
CA ARG A 55 24.64 -8.51 -45.63
C ARG A 55 25.11 -7.61 -44.48
N ARG A 56 26.40 -7.25 -44.46
CA ARG A 56 26.97 -6.44 -43.38
C ARG A 56 26.56 -4.97 -43.53
N SER A 57 26.58 -4.39 -44.73
CA SER A 57 26.05 -3.03 -44.95
C SER A 57 24.55 -2.95 -44.63
N ALA A 58 23.77 -3.95 -45.04
CA ALA A 58 22.34 -4.04 -44.69
C ALA A 58 22.10 -3.97 -43.18
N SER A 59 22.89 -4.74 -42.42
CA SER A 59 22.79 -4.79 -40.96
C SER A 59 23.19 -3.46 -40.31
N ILE A 60 24.16 -2.74 -40.86
CA ILE A 60 24.60 -1.45 -40.33
C ILE A 60 23.52 -0.39 -40.56
N VAL A 61 22.95 -0.32 -41.77
CA VAL A 61 21.87 0.62 -42.09
C VAL A 61 20.65 0.38 -41.20
N SER A 62 20.24 -0.87 -41.04
CA SER A 62 19.11 -1.24 -40.16
C SER A 62 19.37 -0.91 -38.68
N ALA A 63 20.60 -1.11 -38.20
CA ALA A 63 20.96 -0.75 -36.82
C ALA A 63 20.95 0.78 -36.61
N VAL A 64 21.42 1.56 -37.58
CA VAL A 64 21.42 3.02 -37.51
C VAL A 64 19.99 3.58 -37.57
N GLU A 65 19.12 2.99 -38.39
CA GLU A 65 17.70 3.35 -38.45
C GLU A 65 16.98 3.05 -37.12
N SER A 66 17.20 1.86 -36.56
CA SER A 66 16.65 1.49 -35.25
C SER A 66 17.13 2.42 -34.14
N LEU A 67 18.40 2.80 -34.17
CA LEU A 67 18.99 3.73 -33.21
C LEU A 67 18.40 5.15 -33.35
N ALA A 68 18.19 5.61 -34.58
CA ALA A 68 17.61 6.92 -34.86
C ALA A 68 16.14 7.04 -34.41
N LEU A 69 15.38 5.95 -34.48
CA LEU A 69 14.02 5.89 -33.94
C LEU A 69 14.03 5.91 -32.40
N ALA A 70 14.91 5.12 -31.78
CA ALA A 70 15.04 5.09 -30.32
C ALA A 70 15.54 6.43 -29.74
N SER A 71 16.46 7.12 -30.42
CA SER A 71 16.94 8.44 -29.98
C SER A 71 15.84 9.50 -30.05
N GLN A 72 14.97 9.44 -31.07
CA GLN A 72 13.83 10.34 -31.20
C GLN A 72 12.82 10.15 -30.06
N ASP A 73 12.53 8.91 -29.67
CA ASP A 73 11.63 8.61 -28.55
C ASP A 73 12.17 9.15 -27.21
N LEU A 74 13.49 9.02 -26.99
CA LEU A 74 14.14 9.57 -25.80
C LEU A 74 14.15 11.10 -25.80
N GLN A 75 14.39 11.73 -26.95
CA GLN A 75 14.33 13.20 -27.07
C GLN A 75 12.90 13.73 -26.92
N GLN A 76 11.87 12.96 -27.29
CA GLN A 76 10.47 13.33 -27.03
C GLN A 76 10.10 13.22 -25.55
N LEU A 77 10.72 12.31 -24.79
CA LEU A 77 10.58 12.26 -23.34
C LEU A 77 11.20 13.50 -22.68
N ASP A 78 12.37 13.94 -23.14
CA ASP A 78 13.05 15.13 -22.61
C ASP A 78 12.40 16.45 -23.08
N ALA A 79 11.91 16.53 -24.32
CA ALA A 79 11.19 17.71 -24.82
C ALA A 79 9.82 17.91 -24.16
N ARG A 80 9.29 16.88 -23.48
CA ARG A 80 8.13 17.01 -22.58
C ARG A 80 8.49 17.54 -21.19
N ALA A 81 9.78 17.63 -20.83
CA ALA A 81 10.24 18.17 -19.56
C ALA A 81 10.34 19.71 -19.53
N ASP A 82 10.36 20.37 -20.70
CA ASP A 82 10.49 21.84 -20.83
C ASP A 82 9.18 22.59 -21.13
N GLN A 83 8.04 21.89 -21.20
CA GLN A 83 6.79 22.58 -20.92
C GLN A 83 6.74 22.85 -19.42
N PRO A 84 6.28 24.03 -18.94
CA PRO A 84 5.91 24.22 -17.55
C PRO A 84 4.75 23.28 -17.28
N HIS A 85 5.11 22.03 -16.95
CA HIS A 85 4.24 20.95 -16.62
C HIS A 85 3.52 21.47 -15.39
N MET A 86 2.28 21.91 -15.59
CA MET A 86 1.29 21.88 -14.53
C MET A 86 1.50 20.54 -13.85
N VAL A 87 1.94 20.63 -12.60
CA VAL A 87 2.03 19.59 -11.59
C VAL A 87 1.58 18.26 -12.18
N ASN A 88 2.53 17.39 -12.54
CA ASN A 88 2.22 16.00 -12.83
C ASN A 88 1.67 15.42 -11.52
N GLU A 89 0.38 15.68 -11.32
CA GLU A 89 -0.37 15.33 -10.13
C GLU A 89 -0.27 13.81 -10.04
N PRO A 90 0.40 13.26 -9.01
CA PRO A 90 0.54 11.81 -8.85
C PRO A 90 -0.81 11.07 -8.90
N HIS A 91 -1.90 11.80 -8.67
CA HIS A 91 -3.29 11.38 -8.81
C HIS A 91 -3.69 10.97 -10.24
N HIS A 92 -3.19 11.63 -11.29
CA HIS A 92 -3.55 11.28 -12.67
C HIS A 92 -2.96 9.94 -13.08
N THR A 93 -1.68 9.71 -12.76
CA THR A 93 -1.00 8.44 -13.03
C THR A 93 -1.63 7.29 -12.25
N GLN A 94 -2.03 7.52 -11.00
CA GLN A 94 -2.74 6.51 -10.20
C GLN A 94 -4.08 6.11 -10.83
N HIS A 95 -4.85 7.08 -11.33
CA HIS A 95 -6.15 6.81 -11.93
C HIS A 95 -6.03 6.00 -13.24
N VAL A 96 -4.99 6.25 -14.04
CA VAL A 96 -4.70 5.48 -15.26
C VAL A 96 -4.36 4.03 -14.91
N LEU A 97 -3.44 3.81 -13.96
CA LEU A 97 -3.03 2.46 -13.56
C LEU A 97 -4.20 1.62 -12.99
N VAL A 98 -5.10 2.25 -12.23
CA VAL A 98 -6.30 1.56 -11.71
C VAL A 98 -7.23 1.16 -12.85
N ASN A 99 -7.40 2.01 -13.86
CA ASN A 99 -8.22 1.69 -15.04
C ASN A 99 -7.58 0.57 -15.87
N ASP A 100 -6.27 0.58 -16.04
CA ASP A 100 -5.54 -0.48 -16.76
C ASP A 100 -5.65 -1.83 -16.03
N LEU A 101 -5.49 -1.83 -14.70
CA LEU A 101 -5.68 -3.02 -13.88
C LEU A 101 -7.11 -3.56 -14.02
N LYS A 102 -8.11 -2.68 -13.99
CA LYS A 102 -9.51 -3.05 -14.21
C LYS A 102 -9.70 -3.71 -15.58
N ALA A 103 -9.20 -3.09 -16.66
CA ALA A 103 -9.32 -3.61 -18.01
C ALA A 103 -8.62 -4.98 -18.18
N ALA A 104 -7.47 -5.17 -17.53
CA ALA A 104 -6.73 -6.44 -17.54
C ALA A 104 -7.51 -7.56 -16.82
N VAL A 105 -8.11 -7.26 -15.66
CA VAL A 105 -8.95 -8.20 -14.90
C VAL A 105 -10.22 -8.56 -15.69
N ASP A 106 -10.88 -7.57 -16.30
CA ASP A 106 -12.07 -7.76 -17.12
C ASP A 106 -11.77 -8.64 -18.36
N SER A 107 -10.60 -8.46 -18.99
CA SER A 107 -10.20 -9.21 -20.19
C SER A 107 -9.77 -10.64 -19.88
N ASN A 108 -9.17 -10.90 -18.71
CA ASN A 108 -8.65 -12.22 -18.36
C ASN A 108 -8.85 -12.57 -16.87
N PRO A 109 -10.08 -12.91 -16.44
CA PRO A 109 -10.38 -13.15 -15.03
C PRO A 109 -9.67 -14.38 -14.44
N SER A 110 -9.25 -15.34 -15.28
CA SER A 110 -8.55 -16.55 -14.83
C SER A 110 -7.14 -16.29 -14.30
N PHE A 111 -6.53 -15.14 -14.59
CA PHE A 111 -5.23 -14.76 -14.03
C PHE A 111 -5.33 -14.11 -12.64
N VAL A 112 -6.54 -13.90 -12.12
CA VAL A 112 -6.73 -13.40 -10.76
C VAL A 112 -6.43 -14.51 -9.77
N THR A 113 -5.23 -14.49 -9.21
CA THR A 113 -4.82 -15.42 -8.15
C THR A 113 -5.23 -14.92 -6.77
N PRO A 114 -5.35 -15.79 -5.76
CA PRO A 114 -5.62 -15.38 -4.38
C PRO A 114 -4.59 -14.39 -3.83
N ASP A 115 -3.33 -14.52 -4.23
CA ASP A 115 -2.25 -13.61 -3.84
C ASP A 115 -2.42 -12.22 -4.45
N LEU A 116 -2.83 -12.13 -5.72
CA LEU A 116 -3.14 -10.86 -6.37
C LEU A 116 -4.32 -10.16 -5.67
N LEU A 117 -5.38 -10.92 -5.37
CA LEU A 117 -6.54 -10.39 -4.64
C LEU A 117 -6.15 -9.84 -3.27
N LYS A 118 -5.31 -10.57 -2.53
CA LYS A 118 -4.80 -10.15 -1.22
C LYS A 118 -3.96 -8.87 -1.33
N ALA A 119 -3.08 -8.78 -2.32
CA ALA A 119 -2.27 -7.60 -2.58
C ALA A 119 -3.13 -6.37 -2.92
N THR A 120 -4.13 -6.53 -3.80
CA THR A 120 -5.08 -5.45 -4.15
C THR A 120 -5.86 -5.00 -2.91
N GLN A 121 -6.31 -5.92 -2.06
CA GLN A 121 -7.03 -5.57 -0.85
C GLN A 121 -6.17 -4.84 0.19
N GLU A 122 -4.88 -5.18 0.29
CA GLU A 122 -3.93 -4.43 1.11
C GLU A 122 -3.73 -3.00 0.58
N ILE A 123 -3.61 -2.83 -0.74
CA ILE A 123 -3.53 -1.52 -1.39
C ILE A 123 -4.79 -0.70 -1.10
N VAL A 124 -5.99 -1.28 -1.29
CA VAL A 124 -7.26 -0.62 -0.97
C VAL A 124 -7.32 -0.22 0.50
N SER A 125 -6.86 -1.07 1.41
CA SER A 125 -6.82 -0.75 2.85
C SER A 125 -5.89 0.44 3.15
N ARG A 126 -4.73 0.52 2.47
CA ARG A 126 -3.81 1.66 2.59
C ARG A 126 -4.39 2.93 1.98
N MET A 127 -5.04 2.83 0.81
CA MET A 127 -5.73 3.95 0.17
C MET A 127 -6.87 4.47 1.05
N GLN A 128 -7.67 3.56 1.62
CA GLN A 128 -8.70 3.91 2.59
C GLN A 128 -8.07 4.67 3.77
N ARG A 129 -7.00 4.17 4.39
CA ARG A 129 -6.31 4.89 5.47
C ARG A 129 -5.79 6.26 5.05
N ALA A 130 -5.23 6.38 3.85
CA ALA A 130 -4.71 7.64 3.31
C ALA A 130 -5.83 8.67 3.04
N ILE A 131 -7.02 8.21 2.69
CA ILE A 131 -8.22 9.04 2.47
C ILE A 131 -8.99 9.27 3.79
N GLY A 132 -8.59 8.63 4.88
CA GLY A 132 -9.24 8.77 6.19
C GLY A 132 -10.31 7.70 6.49
N GLY A 133 -10.25 6.48 6.00
CA GLY A 133 -11.09 5.38 6.48
C GLY A 133 -10.37 4.53 7.53
N PRO A 134 -10.95 4.19 8.71
CA PRO A 134 -12.24 4.55 9.33
C PRO A 134 -12.15 5.61 10.47
N HIS A 135 -11.12 6.45 10.48
CA HIS A 135 -10.98 7.62 11.37
C HIS A 135 -10.80 8.89 10.55
N ALA A 136 -11.67 9.10 9.58
CA ALA A 136 -11.84 10.43 9.01
C ALA A 136 -12.35 11.24 10.18
N ILE A 137 -11.60 12.27 10.56
CA ILE A 137 -12.08 13.35 11.41
C ILE A 137 -13.47 13.69 10.84
N GLN A 138 -14.53 13.31 11.56
CA GLN A 138 -15.89 13.62 11.15
C GLN A 138 -16.25 14.92 11.87
N PRO A 139 -16.01 16.11 11.27
CA PRO A 139 -16.39 17.37 11.90
C PRO A 139 -17.91 17.45 12.16
N GLU A 140 -18.70 16.65 11.44
CA GLU A 140 -20.14 16.49 11.66
C GLU A 140 -20.49 15.85 13.02
N LEU A 141 -19.57 15.10 13.66
CA LEU A 141 -19.76 14.52 14.99
C LEU A 141 -19.36 15.48 16.12
N GLU A 142 -18.72 16.60 15.81
CA GLU A 142 -18.36 17.66 16.76
C GLU A 142 -19.54 18.16 17.62
N PRO A 143 -20.73 18.48 17.05
CA PRO A 143 -21.88 18.91 17.85
C PRO A 143 -22.38 17.81 18.80
N GLU A 144 -22.27 16.54 18.40
CA GLU A 144 -22.64 15.41 19.25
C GLU A 144 -21.63 15.22 20.39
N LEU A 145 -20.33 15.34 20.08
CA LEU A 145 -19.26 15.32 21.08
C LEU A 145 -19.43 16.45 22.10
N GLN A 146 -19.71 17.68 21.67
CA GLN A 146 -19.93 18.82 22.57
C GLN A 146 -21.15 18.63 23.47
N LYS A 147 -22.25 18.10 22.92
CA LYS A 147 -23.44 17.77 23.69
C LYS A 147 -23.14 16.72 24.76
N GLU A 148 -22.39 15.68 24.39
CA GLU A 148 -22.03 14.61 25.30
C GLU A 148 -21.02 15.04 26.37
N LEU A 149 -20.06 15.89 26.01
CA LEU A 149 -19.16 16.55 26.96
C LEU A 149 -19.93 17.39 27.98
N ALA A 150 -20.92 18.16 27.53
CA ALA A 150 -21.77 18.95 28.43
C ALA A 150 -22.57 18.05 29.39
N ARG A 151 -23.05 16.89 28.92
CA ARG A 151 -23.77 15.89 29.73
C ARG A 151 -22.88 15.24 30.78
N ILE A 152 -21.63 14.90 30.43
CA ILE A 152 -20.70 14.14 31.29
C ILE A 152 -19.90 15.07 32.23
N LYS A 153 -19.73 16.35 31.89
CA LYS A 153 -18.99 17.32 32.72
C LYS A 153 -19.38 17.34 34.21
N PRO A 154 -20.66 17.46 34.61
CA PRO A 154 -21.01 17.42 36.03
C PRO A 154 -20.66 16.07 36.69
N LYS A 155 -20.80 14.95 35.97
CA LYS A 155 -20.44 13.61 36.49
C LYS A 155 -18.94 13.43 36.68
N ILE A 156 -18.12 14.09 35.87
CA ILE A 156 -16.66 14.13 36.05
C ILE A 156 -16.32 14.87 37.34
N GLU A 157 -16.96 16.01 37.61
CA GLU A 157 -16.73 16.80 38.83
C GLU A 157 -17.17 16.05 40.09
N GLU A 158 -18.29 15.33 40.02
CA GLU A 158 -18.79 14.46 41.09
C GLU A 158 -18.03 13.14 41.23
N GLY A 159 -17.22 12.76 40.23
CA GLY A 159 -16.53 11.47 40.20
C GLY A 159 -17.44 10.26 39.97
N THR A 160 -18.63 10.47 39.41
CA THR A 160 -19.68 9.45 39.25
C THR A 160 -19.71 8.79 37.87
N VAL A 161 -18.76 9.12 36.99
CA VAL A 161 -18.67 8.59 35.61
C VAL A 161 -18.60 7.05 35.57
N THR A 162 -19.38 6.46 34.68
CA THR A 162 -19.38 5.01 34.41
C THR A 162 -18.42 4.63 33.27
N LYS A 163 -17.98 3.37 33.23
CA LYS A 163 -17.07 2.86 32.19
C LYS A 163 -17.66 3.00 30.78
N THR A 164 -18.93 2.66 30.61
CA THR A 164 -19.64 2.77 29.33
C THR A 164 -19.73 4.22 28.84
N GLU A 165 -19.95 5.18 29.74
CA GLU A 165 -19.96 6.61 29.39
C GLU A 165 -18.56 7.10 28.99
N ALA A 166 -17.52 6.67 29.70
CA ALA A 166 -16.13 7.02 29.36
C ALA A 166 -15.69 6.41 28.01
N ASP A 167 -16.06 5.16 27.74
CA ASP A 167 -15.75 4.47 26.48
C ASP A 167 -16.54 5.07 25.30
N TYR A 168 -17.80 5.43 25.52
CA TYR A 168 -18.62 6.11 24.52
C TYR A 168 -18.02 7.46 24.13
N LEU A 169 -17.66 8.28 25.13
CA LEU A 169 -17.03 9.58 24.92
C LEU A 169 -15.68 9.45 24.19
N HIS A 170 -14.88 8.45 24.55
CA HIS A 170 -13.62 8.16 23.84
C HIS A 170 -13.83 7.73 22.39
N SER A 171 -14.83 6.90 22.12
CA SER A 171 -15.16 6.52 20.74
C SER A 171 -15.62 7.72 19.92
N LEU A 172 -16.43 8.62 20.49
CA LEU A 172 -16.87 9.84 19.82
C LEU A 172 -15.69 10.78 19.53
N GLU A 173 -14.85 11.05 20.53
CA GLU A 173 -13.67 11.92 20.35
C GLU A 173 -12.67 11.34 19.36
N ALA A 174 -12.42 10.04 19.40
CA ALA A 174 -11.53 9.36 18.44
C ALA A 174 -12.08 9.44 17.00
N ARG A 175 -13.40 9.44 16.81
CA ARG A 175 -14.01 9.64 15.47
C ARG A 175 -14.05 11.10 15.06
N ALA A 176 -14.28 12.01 15.99
CA ALA A 176 -14.34 13.45 15.71
C ALA A 176 -12.96 14.04 15.42
N HIS A 177 -11.93 13.68 16.20
CA HIS A 177 -10.60 14.28 16.14
C HIS A 177 -9.47 13.31 15.75
N GLY A 178 -9.74 12.00 15.68
CA GLY A 178 -8.71 10.99 15.40
C GLY A 178 -7.82 10.65 16.60
N HIS A 179 -7.89 11.41 17.70
CA HIS A 179 -7.14 11.18 18.93
C HIS A 179 -7.87 11.73 20.16
N THR A 180 -7.53 11.23 21.35
CA THR A 180 -7.96 11.82 22.63
C THR A 180 -6.90 12.77 23.17
N GLU A 181 -7.29 13.98 23.55
CA GLU A 181 -6.38 14.94 24.14
C GLU A 181 -5.87 14.49 25.51
N LYS A 182 -4.55 14.51 25.71
CA LYS A 182 -3.94 14.16 27.01
C LYS A 182 -4.34 15.18 28.07
N GLY A 183 -5.10 14.73 29.06
CA GLY A 183 -5.62 15.60 30.14
C GLY A 183 -6.93 16.31 29.81
N GLY A 184 -7.49 16.04 28.62
CA GLY A 184 -8.84 16.46 28.22
C GLY A 184 -9.94 15.81 29.07
N LEU A 185 -11.18 16.24 28.84
CA LEU A 185 -12.34 15.75 29.60
C LEU A 185 -12.56 14.23 29.44
N THR A 186 -12.33 13.68 28.25
CA THR A 186 -12.39 12.24 28.00
C THR A 186 -11.33 11.47 28.79
N ALA A 187 -10.08 11.94 28.79
CA ALA A 187 -9.01 11.31 29.57
C ALA A 187 -9.32 11.33 31.08
N LYS A 188 -9.92 12.42 31.57
CA LYS A 188 -10.41 12.52 32.96
C LYS A 188 -11.56 11.55 33.23
N ALA A 189 -12.53 11.44 32.32
CA ALA A 189 -13.65 10.50 32.41
C ALA A 189 -13.16 9.05 32.51
N GLN A 190 -12.22 8.63 31.64
CA GLN A 190 -11.62 7.30 31.69
C GLN A 190 -10.87 7.04 33.00
N SER A 191 -10.09 8.01 33.49
CA SER A 191 -9.37 7.89 34.76
C SER A 191 -10.31 7.71 35.96
N ILE A 192 -11.40 8.47 36.01
CA ILE A 192 -12.42 8.37 37.06
C ILE A 192 -13.14 7.02 36.99
N ALA A 193 -13.58 6.61 35.80
CA ALA A 193 -14.24 5.33 35.60
C ALA A 193 -13.34 4.17 36.03
N ALA A 194 -12.05 4.18 35.64
CA ALA A 194 -11.08 3.17 36.04
C ALA A 194 -10.81 3.17 37.56
N LYS A 195 -10.73 4.35 38.18
CA LYS A 195 -10.57 4.46 39.64
C LYS A 195 -11.78 3.88 40.38
N ARG A 196 -12.98 4.13 39.87
CA ARG A 196 -14.23 3.60 40.44
C ARG A 196 -14.35 2.09 40.26
N GLU A 197 -14.02 1.56 39.09
CA GLU A 197 -14.00 0.11 38.82
C GLU A 197 -13.06 -0.59 39.82
N ARG A 198 -11.86 -0.06 40.05
CA ARG A 198 -10.95 -0.58 41.07
C ARG A 198 -11.53 -0.54 42.49
N ALA A 199 -12.19 0.56 42.86
CA ALA A 199 -12.79 0.67 44.19
C ALA A 199 -13.91 -0.36 44.40
N LEU A 200 -14.74 -0.60 43.38
CA LEU A 200 -15.81 -1.59 43.42
C LEU A 200 -15.26 -3.03 43.50
N SER A 201 -14.21 -3.35 42.72
CA SER A 201 -13.55 -4.66 42.80
C SER A 201 -12.93 -4.93 44.16
N LEU A 202 -12.43 -3.90 44.86
CA LEU A 202 -11.84 -4.06 46.20
C LEU A 202 -12.90 -4.27 47.28
N SER A 203 -14.08 -3.63 47.16
CA SER A 203 -15.15 -3.77 48.16
C SER A 203 -15.82 -5.15 48.17
N ASP A 204 -15.78 -5.92 47.07
CA ASP A 204 -16.32 -7.29 47.04
C ASP A 204 -15.42 -8.28 47.82
N SER A 205 -14.10 -8.06 47.82
CA SER A 205 -13.14 -8.99 48.44
C SER A 205 -13.16 -8.99 49.98
N THR A 206 -13.75 -7.96 50.62
CA THR A 206 -13.84 -7.87 52.08
C THR A 206 -15.01 -8.62 52.70
N ASN A 207 -16.01 -9.04 51.92
CA ASN A 207 -17.14 -9.80 52.46
C ASN A 207 -16.97 -11.33 52.36
N GLU A 208 -16.27 -11.84 51.35
CA GLU A 208 -15.99 -13.30 51.28
C GLU A 208 -14.97 -13.77 52.33
N SER A 209 -14.02 -12.90 52.70
CA SER A 209 -12.98 -13.23 53.68
C SER A 209 -13.49 -13.24 55.13
N ILE A 210 -14.55 -12.48 55.46
CA ILE A 210 -15.16 -12.49 56.81
C ILE A 210 -16.10 -13.70 56.96
N GLN A 211 -16.85 -14.07 55.90
CA GLN A 211 -17.73 -15.25 55.94
C GLN A 211 -16.92 -16.57 56.00
N ALA A 212 -15.81 -16.66 55.26
CA ALA A 212 -14.92 -17.84 55.29
C ALA A 212 -14.17 -18.02 56.62
N TYR A 213 -13.95 -16.95 57.39
CA TYR A 213 -13.40 -17.04 58.74
C TYR A 213 -14.46 -17.44 59.78
N ALA A 214 -15.74 -17.06 59.60
CA ALA A 214 -16.82 -17.46 60.52
C ALA A 214 -17.18 -18.95 60.41
N ASP A 215 -17.16 -19.53 59.20
CA ASP A 215 -17.49 -20.96 59.00
C ASP A 215 -16.38 -21.92 59.46
N ARG A 216 -15.11 -21.49 59.48
CA ARG A 216 -14.00 -22.32 59.99
C ARG A 216 -13.97 -22.50 61.51
N PHE A 217 -14.57 -21.59 62.28
CA PHE A 217 -14.63 -21.73 63.73
C PHE A 217 -15.82 -22.55 64.23
N SER A 218 -16.81 -22.84 63.38
CA SER A 218 -17.95 -23.70 63.75
C SER A 218 -17.74 -25.19 63.47
N ALA A 219 -16.78 -25.55 62.61
CA ALA A 219 -16.55 -26.95 62.22
C ALA A 219 -15.33 -27.64 62.89
N SER A 220 -14.49 -26.91 63.62
CA SER A 220 -13.26 -27.47 64.22
C SER A 220 -13.42 -27.83 65.69
N ASN A 221 -14.33 -28.77 65.99
CA ASN A 221 -14.32 -29.48 67.27
C ASN A 221 -14.69 -30.96 67.10
N ARG A 222 -13.90 -31.69 66.31
CA ARG A 222 -13.80 -33.15 66.42
C ARG A 222 -12.52 -33.69 65.77
N GLN A 223 -11.81 -34.45 66.59
CA GLN A 223 -10.82 -35.49 66.25
C GLN A 223 -9.46 -35.07 65.68
N ILE A 224 -8.52 -35.05 66.62
CA ILE A 224 -7.09 -35.31 66.44
C ILE A 224 -6.93 -36.82 66.18
N PRO A 225 -6.18 -37.24 65.16
CA PRO A 225 -5.36 -38.44 65.30
C PRO A 225 -3.89 -38.12 65.03
N SER A 226 -3.09 -38.56 66.00
CA SER A 226 -1.64 -38.56 66.06
C SER A 226 -1.02 -39.65 65.16
N THR A 227 -0.09 -39.27 64.28
CA THR A 227 1.04 -40.14 63.90
C THR A 227 2.17 -39.35 63.21
N PRO A 228 3.46 -39.66 63.47
CA PRO A 228 4.60 -38.93 62.93
C PRO A 228 5.21 -39.57 61.66
N ALA A 229 5.65 -38.69 60.73
CA ALA A 229 6.73 -38.71 59.73
C ALA A 229 7.23 -40.04 59.08
N PRO A 230 7.70 -40.01 57.82
CA PRO A 230 9.07 -39.53 57.58
C PRO A 230 9.30 -38.67 56.32
N VAL A 231 10.40 -37.93 56.39
CA VAL A 231 11.03 -37.10 55.36
C VAL A 231 11.62 -37.97 54.26
N ILE A 232 11.32 -37.66 52.98
CA ILE A 232 12.11 -38.12 51.84
C ILE A 232 12.38 -36.94 50.91
N VAL A 233 13.67 -36.72 50.66
CA VAL A 233 14.27 -35.75 49.73
C VAL A 233 14.46 -36.43 48.38
N ALA A 234 13.95 -35.84 47.31
CA ALA A 234 14.38 -36.00 45.90
C ALA A 234 13.85 -34.78 45.12
N LYS A 235 14.65 -33.80 44.70
CA LYS A 235 15.51 -33.71 43.50
C LYS A 235 14.84 -34.03 42.16
N GLU A 236 14.87 -33.00 41.30
CA GLU A 236 14.84 -33.01 39.82
C GLU A 236 13.54 -33.48 39.15
N ALA A 237 13.12 -33.07 37.96
CA ALA A 237 13.39 -31.95 37.06
C ALA A 237 12.26 -32.01 35.98
N THR A 238 11.99 -30.89 35.33
CA THR A 238 11.50 -30.80 33.94
C THR A 238 10.27 -31.62 33.52
N THR A 239 9.16 -30.95 33.20
CA THR A 239 8.41 -31.29 31.99
C THR A 239 7.53 -30.14 31.49
N HIS A 240 7.65 -29.91 30.18
CA HIS A 240 6.85 -29.06 29.30
C HIS A 240 5.33 -29.22 29.51
N ILE A 241 4.59 -28.10 29.48
CA ILE A 241 3.16 -28.12 29.17
C ILE A 241 2.91 -27.41 27.84
N LEU A 242 2.37 -28.22 26.93
CA LEU A 242 1.92 -27.95 25.57
C LEU A 242 0.77 -26.94 25.58
N ALA A 243 0.78 -26.02 24.60
CA ALA A 243 -0.31 -25.10 24.33
C ALA A 243 -1.56 -25.88 23.88
N GLU A 244 -2.66 -25.68 24.60
CA GLU A 244 -3.97 -26.28 24.29
C GLU A 244 -4.68 -25.47 23.20
N ASN A 245 -5.05 -26.22 22.17
CA ASN A 245 -5.63 -25.82 20.92
C ASN A 245 -7.13 -25.49 21.11
N LYS A 246 -7.53 -24.21 21.05
CA LYS A 246 -8.95 -23.84 21.02
C LYS A 246 -9.47 -23.81 19.58
N GLN A 247 -10.13 -24.90 19.22
CA GLN A 247 -11.09 -25.00 18.13
C GLN A 247 -12.17 -23.90 18.27
N VAL A 248 -12.37 -23.13 17.19
CA VAL A 248 -13.56 -22.28 17.01
C VAL A 248 -14.45 -22.94 15.95
N PRO A 249 -15.73 -23.20 16.24
CA PRO A 249 -16.68 -23.72 15.26
C PRO A 249 -17.33 -22.55 14.52
N HIS A 250 -17.23 -22.52 13.18
CA HIS A 250 -18.09 -21.67 12.37
C HIS A 250 -19.12 -22.53 11.63
N HIS A 251 -20.36 -22.27 12.01
CA HIS A 251 -21.59 -22.78 11.44
C HIS A 251 -21.66 -22.61 9.92
N THR A 252 -21.90 -23.72 9.24
CA THR A 252 -22.55 -23.76 7.92
C THR A 252 -23.97 -23.21 8.06
N ARG A 253 -24.30 -22.12 7.36
CA ARG A 253 -25.69 -21.73 7.13
C ARG A 253 -25.93 -21.62 5.63
N ASN A 254 -26.43 -22.71 5.07
CA ASN A 254 -27.08 -22.77 3.77
C ASN A 254 -28.46 -22.10 3.82
N SER A 255 -28.93 -21.74 2.63
CA SER A 255 -30.32 -21.49 2.22
C SER A 255 -30.87 -20.10 2.47
N SER A 256 -31.10 -19.33 1.40
CA SER A 256 -32.37 -19.44 0.67
C SER A 256 -32.30 -18.77 -0.71
N ALA A 257 -32.59 -19.55 -1.74
CA ALA A 257 -33.19 -19.09 -2.98
C ALA A 257 -34.69 -18.88 -2.75
N VAL A 258 -35.28 -17.85 -3.36
CA VAL A 258 -36.72 -17.69 -3.71
C VAL A 258 -36.76 -16.57 -4.79
N GLU A 259 -36.90 -16.91 -6.08
CA GLU A 259 -38.17 -16.92 -6.86
C GLU A 259 -38.49 -15.51 -7.41
N ALA A 260 -38.23 -15.26 -8.70
CA ALA A 260 -39.19 -15.30 -9.80
C ALA A 260 -40.24 -14.17 -9.78
N HIS A 261 -40.11 -13.23 -10.72
CA HIS A 261 -41.18 -12.70 -11.59
C HIS A 261 -40.60 -11.84 -12.70
#